data_AF-N1QWJ5-F1
#
_entry.id   AF-N1QWJ5-F1
#
_cell.length_a   1.000
_cell.length_b   1.000
_cell.length_c   1.000
_cell.angle_alpha   90.00
_cell.angle_beta   90.00
_cell.angle_gamma   90.00
#
_symmetry.space_group_name_H-M   'P 1'
#
loop_
_entity.id
_entity.type
_entity.pdbx_description
1 polymer ?
#
loop_
_entity_poly.entity_id
_entity_poly.type
_entity_poly.pdbx_seq_one_letter_code
_entity_poly.pdbx_strand_id
1 'polypeptide(L)'
;MAAPSAVGCFLGLAFLLCGAARGAPQLDAEAARQQAADRVGRLPGQPAVKFAQYAGYVTVNEAHGRALFYWFFEATAGAAKKPLVLWLNGDEHIDFSERRIFKSLSKEVLEKR
;
A
#
# COMPACT_ATOMS: atom_id res chain seq x y z
N MET A 1 -26.61 60.88 15.10
CA MET A 1 -26.96 59.69 15.89
C MET A 1 -27.57 58.66 14.95
N ALA A 2 -26.74 57.81 14.36
CA ALA A 2 -27.11 56.60 13.62
C ALA A 2 -25.84 55.73 13.60
N ALA A 3 -25.85 54.63 14.34
CA ALA A 3 -24.71 53.73 14.45
C ALA A 3 -24.60 52.87 13.18
N PRO A 4 -23.40 52.66 12.62
CA PRO A 4 -23.25 51.71 11.52
C PRO A 4 -23.33 50.29 12.06
N SER A 5 -24.19 49.50 11.42
CA SER A 5 -24.57 48.14 11.78
C SER A 5 -23.42 47.14 11.63
N ALA A 6 -23.17 46.37 12.70
CA ALA A 6 -22.17 45.32 12.84
C ALA A 6 -22.46 44.03 12.03
N VAL A 7 -22.88 44.16 10.77
CA VAL A 7 -23.25 43.01 9.92
C VAL A 7 -22.09 42.59 9.00
N GLY A 8 -21.05 43.40 8.88
CA GLY A 8 -19.88 43.11 8.02
C GLY A 8 -18.76 42.27 8.66
N CYS A 9 -18.68 42.15 9.99
CA CYS A 9 -17.52 41.55 10.64
C CYS A 9 -17.59 40.02 10.84
N PHE A 10 -18.76 39.39 10.69
CA PHE A 10 -18.89 37.96 10.95
C PHE A 10 -18.62 37.06 9.74
N LEU A 11 -18.77 37.57 8.51
CA LEU A 11 -18.53 36.77 7.30
C LEU A 11 -17.04 36.65 6.92
N GLY A 12 -16.19 37.58 7.39
CA GLY A 12 -14.74 37.52 7.16
C GLY A 12 -14.01 36.49 8.02
N LEU A 13 -14.51 36.21 9.24
CA LEU A 13 -13.86 35.29 10.17
C LEU A 13 -14.17 33.82 9.89
N ALA A 14 -15.33 33.52 9.28
CA ALA A 14 -15.70 32.17 8.87
C ALA A 14 -14.86 31.66 7.69
N PHE A 15 -14.45 32.55 6.79
CA PHE A 15 -13.58 32.18 5.66
C PHE A 15 -12.12 31.90 6.09
N LEU A 16 -11.66 32.49 7.20
CA LEU A 16 -10.34 32.19 7.77
C LEU A 16 -10.28 30.88 8.56
N LEU A 17 -11.42 30.32 8.99
CA LEU A 17 -11.48 29.02 9.67
C LEU A 17 -11.65 27.84 8.70
N CYS A 18 -12.17 28.07 7.49
CA CYS A 18 -12.33 27.02 6.46
C CYS A 18 -11.22 27.00 5.39
N GLY A 19 -10.30 27.96 5.37
CA GLY A 19 -9.24 28.06 4.37
C GLY A 19 -8.04 27.13 4.54
N ALA A 20 -8.02 26.28 5.58
CA ALA A 20 -6.95 25.30 5.79
C ALA A 20 -7.42 23.87 5.53
N ALA A 21 -7.99 23.61 4.35
CA ALA A 21 -7.99 22.26 3.79
C ALA A 21 -6.54 21.87 3.43
N ARG A 22 -5.72 21.62 4.46
CA ARG A 22 -4.43 20.94 4.34
C ARG A 22 -4.70 19.47 4.06
N GLY A 23 -5.17 19.17 2.86
CA GLY A 23 -5.11 17.81 2.33
C GLY A 23 -3.67 17.49 1.98
N ALA A 24 -2.91 16.86 2.88
CA ALA A 24 -1.67 16.14 2.55
C ALA A 24 -1.13 15.28 3.72
N PRO A 25 -0.81 15.80 4.92
CA PRO A 25 0.03 15.03 5.86
C PRO A 25 -0.68 13.86 6.56
N GLN A 26 -2.02 13.85 6.57
CA GLN A 26 -2.80 12.86 7.31
C GLN A 26 -2.95 11.53 6.56
N LEU A 27 -3.02 11.57 5.23
CA LEU A 27 -3.08 10.36 4.40
C LEU A 27 -1.72 9.65 4.39
N ASP A 28 -0.63 10.41 4.34
CA ASP A 28 0.75 9.90 4.34
C ASP A 28 1.08 9.18 5.65
N ALA A 29 0.67 9.77 6.78
CA ALA A 29 0.90 9.21 8.11
C ALA A 29 0.07 7.93 8.34
N GLU A 30 -1.16 7.89 7.86
CA GLU A 30 -2.01 6.70 7.98
C GLU A 30 -1.52 5.57 7.07
N ALA A 31 -1.13 5.87 5.84
CA ALA A 31 -0.53 4.89 4.94
C ALA A 31 0.77 4.31 5.51
N ALA A 32 1.63 5.14 6.11
CA ALA A 32 2.85 4.69 6.78
C ALA A 32 2.57 3.80 8.00
N ARG A 33 1.51 4.10 8.76
CA ARG A 33 1.05 3.28 9.88
C ARG A 33 0.54 1.92 9.41
N GLN A 34 -0.29 1.91 8.37
CA GLN A 34 -0.81 0.67 7.79
C GLN A 34 0.33 -0.19 7.22
N GLN A 35 1.28 0.42 6.51
CA GLN A 35 2.47 -0.27 6.02
C GLN A 35 3.29 -0.89 7.18
N ALA A 36 3.46 -0.16 8.29
CA ALA A 36 4.17 -0.68 9.45
C ALA A 36 3.42 -1.85 10.11
N ALA A 37 2.08 -1.83 10.12
CA ALA A 37 1.24 -2.90 10.63
C ALA A 37 1.31 -4.17 9.76
N ASP A 38 1.41 -4.01 8.44
CA ASP A 38 1.51 -5.11 7.48
C ASP A 38 2.91 -5.76 7.48
N ARG A 39 3.88 -5.23 8.25
CA ARG A 39 5.26 -5.73 8.26
C ARG A 39 5.35 -7.13 8.87
N VAL A 40 5.86 -8.07 8.09
CA VAL A 40 6.06 -9.47 8.51
C VAL A 40 7.44 -9.60 9.14
N GLY A 41 7.49 -9.71 10.47
CA GLY A 41 8.74 -9.83 11.23
C GLY A 41 9.52 -11.13 10.96
N ARG A 42 8.90 -12.28 11.23
CA ARG A 42 9.49 -13.61 10.99
C ARG A 42 8.41 -14.63 10.73
N LEU A 43 8.64 -15.51 9.77
CA LEU A 43 7.75 -16.64 9.52
C LEU A 43 8.27 -17.94 10.19
N PRO A 44 7.36 -18.83 10.63
CA PRO A 44 7.74 -20.15 11.10
C PRO A 44 8.56 -20.90 10.05
N GLY A 45 9.72 -21.46 10.45
CA GLY A 45 10.61 -22.19 9.54
C GLY A 45 11.43 -21.32 8.57
N GLN A 46 11.32 -19.99 8.62
CA GLN A 46 12.07 -19.10 7.75
C GLN A 46 13.53 -18.94 8.22
N PRO A 47 14.52 -19.15 7.32
CA PRO A 47 15.91 -18.81 7.60
C PRO A 47 16.09 -17.28 7.74
N ALA A 48 17.23 -16.84 8.28
CA ALA A 48 17.48 -15.41 8.42
C ALA A 48 17.52 -14.72 7.04
N VAL A 49 16.60 -13.78 6.82
CA VAL A 49 16.51 -12.97 5.59
C VAL A 49 16.93 -11.53 5.87
N LYS A 50 17.50 -10.86 4.86
CA LYS A 50 18.01 -9.49 4.94
C LYS A 50 17.10 -8.45 4.27
N PHE A 51 15.91 -8.86 3.84
CA PHE A 51 14.93 -7.98 3.18
C PHE A 51 13.70 -7.81 4.06
N ALA A 52 13.04 -6.67 3.93
CA ALA A 52 11.73 -6.45 4.53
C ALA A 52 10.64 -7.11 3.67
N GLN A 53 9.63 -7.64 4.33
CA GLN A 53 8.45 -8.21 3.70
C GLN A 53 7.20 -7.71 4.41
N TYR A 54 6.14 -7.51 3.63
CA TYR A 54 4.88 -6.96 4.09
C TYR A 54 3.75 -7.79 3.50
N ALA A 55 2.72 -8.08 4.29
CA ALA A 55 1.57 -8.84 3.84
C ALA A 55 0.31 -8.28 4.50
N GLY A 56 -0.75 -8.15 3.71
CA GLY A 56 -1.98 -7.53 4.16
C GLY A 56 -3.09 -7.64 3.12
N TYR A 57 -4.15 -6.89 3.34
CA TYR A 57 -5.31 -6.84 2.45
C TYR A 57 -5.50 -5.44 1.91
N VAL A 58 -5.78 -5.34 0.62
CA VAL A 58 -6.19 -4.10 -0.05
C VAL A 58 -7.66 -4.23 -0.43
N THR A 59 -8.51 -3.39 0.14
CA THR A 59 -9.93 -3.35 -0.22
C THR A 59 -10.07 -2.80 -1.64
N VAL A 60 -10.65 -3.60 -2.53
CA VAL A 60 -10.87 -3.23 -3.94
C VAL A 60 -12.32 -2.83 -4.21
N ASN A 61 -13.25 -3.29 -3.37
CA ASN A 61 -14.64 -2.89 -3.44
C ASN A 61 -15.27 -2.94 -2.05
N GLU A 62 -15.47 -1.77 -1.46
CA GLU A 62 -16.07 -1.62 -0.13
C GLU A 62 -17.53 -2.07 -0.10
N ALA A 63 -18.32 -1.70 -1.11
CA ALA A 63 -19.74 -2.01 -1.18
C ALA A 63 -20.03 -3.52 -1.22
N HIS A 64 -19.12 -4.30 -1.80
CA HIS A 64 -19.21 -5.75 -1.88
C HIS A 64 -18.25 -6.48 -0.93
N GLY A 65 -17.56 -5.77 -0.03
CA GLY A 65 -16.63 -6.35 0.94
C GLY A 65 -15.46 -7.14 0.29
N ARG A 66 -15.05 -6.77 -0.92
CA ARG A 66 -13.98 -7.47 -1.63
C ARG A 66 -12.63 -6.86 -1.30
N ALA A 67 -11.71 -7.70 -0.86
CA ALA A 67 -10.31 -7.34 -0.64
C ALA A 67 -9.37 -8.35 -1.32
N LEU A 68 -8.23 -7.85 -1.79
CA LEU A 68 -7.14 -8.66 -2.34
C LEU A 68 -6.05 -8.81 -1.29
N PHE A 69 -5.65 -10.05 -1.05
CA PHE A 69 -4.45 -10.32 -0.28
C PHE A 69 -3.21 -10.00 -1.12
N TYR A 70 -2.21 -9.38 -0.51
CA TYR A 70 -0.91 -9.16 -1.12
C TYR A 70 0.23 -9.62 -0.21
N TRP A 71 1.35 -9.97 -0.83
CA TRP A 71 2.61 -10.22 -0.14
C TRP A 71 3.76 -9.59 -0.93
N PHE A 72 4.31 -8.52 -0.37
CA PHE A 72 5.35 -7.70 -0.96
C PHE A 72 6.72 -7.99 -0.33
N PHE A 73 7.75 -8.01 -1.16
CA PHE A 73 9.14 -8.21 -0.76
C PHE A 73 9.98 -7.03 -1.26
N GLU A 74 10.65 -6.34 -0.34
CA GLU A 74 11.60 -5.30 -0.72
C GLU A 74 12.88 -5.90 -1.30
N ALA A 75 13.51 -5.14 -2.20
CA ALA A 75 14.82 -5.53 -2.71
C ALA A 75 15.89 -5.42 -1.62
N THR A 76 16.76 -6.42 -1.52
CA THR A 76 17.80 -6.53 -0.47
C THR A 76 18.80 -5.35 -0.44
N ALA A 77 18.98 -4.65 -1.56
CA ALA A 77 19.88 -3.51 -1.66
C ALA A 77 19.26 -2.43 -2.56
N GLY A 78 19.28 -1.18 -2.10
CA GLY A 78 18.80 -0.04 -2.87
C GLY A 78 17.32 -0.09 -3.23
N ALA A 79 16.46 -0.56 -2.31
CA ALA A 79 15.02 -0.75 -2.55
C ALA A 79 14.35 0.50 -3.14
N ALA A 80 14.66 1.69 -2.61
CA ALA A 80 14.08 2.96 -3.07
C ALA A 80 14.40 3.33 -4.53
N LYS A 81 15.41 2.71 -5.16
CA LYS A 81 15.84 3.00 -6.54
C LYS A 81 15.45 1.91 -7.53
N LYS A 82 14.86 0.82 -7.06
CA LYS A 82 14.50 -0.34 -7.89
C LYS A 82 13.03 -0.23 -8.33
N PRO A 83 12.71 -0.72 -9.54
CA PRO A 83 11.34 -0.71 -10.01
C PRO A 83 10.47 -1.66 -9.17
N LEU A 84 9.19 -1.31 -9.04
CA LEU A 84 8.17 -2.18 -8.48
C LEU A 84 7.72 -3.19 -9.54
N VAL A 85 7.68 -4.47 -9.18
CA VAL A 85 7.17 -5.54 -10.05
C VAL A 85 5.92 -6.13 -9.40
N LEU A 86 4.80 -6.08 -10.13
CA LEU A 86 3.56 -6.74 -9.72
C LEU A 86 3.47 -8.10 -10.42
N TRP A 87 3.39 -9.16 -9.61
CA TRP A 87 3.19 -10.52 -10.10
C TRP A 87 1.72 -10.92 -9.91
N LEU A 88 1.02 -11.17 -11.02
CA LEU A 88 -0.35 -11.67 -11.00
C LEU A 88 -0.34 -13.10 -11.55
N ASN A 89 -0.85 -14.04 -10.77
CA ASN A 89 -1.11 -15.38 -11.27
C ASN A 89 -2.44 -15.37 -12.02
N GLY A 90 -2.53 -16.13 -13.09
CA GLY A 90 -3.77 -16.38 -13.81
C GLY A 90 -3.90 -17.86 -14.14
N ASP A 91 -5.12 -18.36 -14.06
CA ASP A 91 -5.56 -19.64 -14.58
C ASP A 91 -6.59 -19.40 -15.67
N GLU A 92 -6.23 -19.62 -16.94
CA GLU A 92 -7.16 -19.45 -18.07
C GLU A 92 -7.91 -20.75 -18.42
N HIS A 93 -7.42 -21.90 -17.95
CA HIS A 93 -8.13 -23.19 -17.96
C HIS A 93 -7.35 -24.13 -17.06
N ILE A 94 -7.92 -24.57 -15.95
CA ILE A 94 -7.33 -25.65 -15.15
C ILE A 94 -7.71 -26.97 -15.84
N ASP A 95 -6.91 -27.40 -16.81
CA ASP A 95 -6.62 -28.83 -16.93
C ASP A 95 -5.47 -29.13 -15.95
N PHE A 96 -5.79 -29.97 -14.95
CA PHE A 96 -4.98 -30.23 -13.78
C PHE A 96 -3.83 -31.19 -14.13
N SER A 97 -2.78 -30.66 -14.78
CA SER A 97 -1.48 -31.31 -14.97
C SER A 97 -0.39 -30.47 -14.29
N GLU A 98 -0.35 -30.58 -12.96
CA GLU A 98 0.55 -29.82 -12.11
C GLU A 98 2.05 -30.12 -12.34
N ARG A 99 2.89 -29.13 -11.97
CA ARG A 99 4.34 -29.20 -11.61
C ARG A 99 5.39 -28.70 -12.61
N ARG A 100 5.05 -27.97 -13.68
CA ARG A 100 6.10 -27.43 -14.59
C ARG A 100 6.51 -25.98 -14.34
N ILE A 101 5.58 -25.09 -13.98
CA ILE A 101 5.85 -23.64 -13.97
C ILE A 101 6.72 -23.20 -12.78
N PHE A 102 6.38 -23.64 -11.56
CA PHE A 102 7.12 -23.22 -10.36
C PHE A 102 8.56 -23.76 -10.32
N LYS A 103 8.78 -24.96 -10.91
CA LYS A 103 10.13 -25.52 -11.06
C LYS A 103 10.96 -24.81 -12.12
N SER A 104 10.32 -24.30 -13.17
CA SER A 104 11.00 -23.59 -14.25
C SER A 104 11.51 -22.22 -13.79
N LEU A 105 10.66 -21.46 -13.10
CA LEU A 105 11.01 -20.12 -12.60
C LEU A 105 12.08 -20.16 -11.50
N SER A 106 12.03 -21.17 -10.62
CA SER A 106 13.07 -21.35 -9.60
C SER A 106 14.45 -21.65 -10.20
N LYS A 107 14.52 -22.34 -11.34
CA LYS A 107 15.81 -22.64 -11.99
C LYS A 107 16.40 -21.42 -12.69
N GLU A 108 15.59 -20.68 -13.45
CA GLU A 108 16.12 -19.54 -14.20
C GLU A 108 16.57 -18.38 -13.30
N VAL A 109 15.91 -18.18 -12.15
CA VAL A 109 16.31 -17.16 -11.17
C VAL A 109 17.59 -17.56 -10.42
N LEU A 110 17.87 -18.85 -10.25
CA LEU A 110 19.07 -19.35 -9.57
C LEU A 110 20.27 -19.49 -10.52
N GLU A 111 20.04 -19.72 -11.81
CA GLU A 111 21.10 -19.94 -12.80
C GLU A 111 21.63 -18.63 -13.43
N LYS A 112 20.87 -17.52 -13.31
CA LYS A 112 21.32 -16.17 -13.71
C LYS A 112 22.00 -15.37 -12.59
N ARG A 113 22.57 -16.03 -11.58
CA ARG A 113 23.37 -15.39 -10.51
C ARG A 113 24.77 -15.98 -10.42
#